data_AF-A0A961ITE8-F1
#
_entry.id   AF-A0A961ITE8-F1
#
_cell.length_a   1.000
_cell.length_b   1.000
_cell.length_c   1.000
_cell.angle_alpha   90.00
_cell.angle_beta   90.00
_cell.angle_gamma   90.00
#
_symmetry.space_group_name_H-M   'P 1'
#
loop_
_entity.id
_entity.type
_entity.pdbx_description
1 polymer ?
#
loop_
_entity_poly.entity_id
_entity_poly.type
_entity_poly.pdbx_seq_one_letter_code
_entity_poly.pdbx_strand_id
1 'polypeptide(L)'
;SNVVARRKTVNGLEEGVSAAALKEGDIVVVRAGETIPLDGEVIEGAATVDESAITGESAPVIREAGGDRSGVTGGTVVTSDEISIRITAESGHGFLDQMIALVEGANRQKTPNELALTVILAGLSLAFLIVVVALYPMAQFFSLELDLPTIIGLFVCLIPTTIGGLLAAIGLAGMNRA
;
A
#
# COMPACT_ATOMS: atom_id res chain seq x y z
N SER A 1 12.00 -5.79 12.71
CA SER A 1 12.30 -6.09 14.13
C SER A 1 13.16 -7.33 14.18
N ASN A 2 14.34 -7.29 14.84
CA ASN A 2 15.22 -8.46 14.98
C ASN A 2 14.69 -9.41 16.05
N VAL A 3 13.59 -10.11 15.76
CA VAL A 3 13.12 -11.22 16.61
C VAL A 3 13.99 -12.43 16.28
N VAL A 4 14.70 -12.96 17.28
CA VAL A 4 15.49 -14.19 17.15
C VAL A 4 14.56 -15.36 17.45
N ALA A 5 14.37 -16.22 16.46
CA ALA A 5 13.56 -17.42 16.56
C ALA A 5 14.45 -18.64 16.85
N ARG A 6 13.97 -19.55 17.70
CA ARG A 6 14.66 -20.81 18.01
C ARG A 6 14.14 -21.92 17.11
N ARG A 7 14.79 -22.11 15.97
CA ARG A 7 14.43 -23.17 15.01
C ARG A 7 14.98 -24.52 15.47
N LYS A 8 14.14 -25.54 15.46
CA LYS A 8 14.51 -26.94 15.69
C LYS A 8 14.98 -27.55 14.37
N THR A 9 16.25 -27.92 14.30
CA THR A 9 16.85 -28.58 13.14
C THR A 9 16.43 -30.05 13.06
N VAL A 10 16.66 -30.69 11.92
CA VAL A 10 16.37 -32.11 11.67
C VAL A 10 17.06 -33.05 12.68
N ASN A 11 18.17 -32.60 13.28
CA ASN A 11 18.93 -33.34 14.29
C ASN A 11 18.41 -33.13 15.72
N GLY A 12 17.31 -32.38 15.90
CA GLY A 12 16.74 -32.03 17.21
C GLY A 12 17.49 -30.91 17.96
N LEU A 13 18.51 -30.30 17.34
CA LEU A 13 19.23 -29.16 17.91
C LEU A 13 18.46 -27.86 17.66
N GLU A 14 18.39 -27.00 18.67
CA GLU A 14 17.86 -25.64 18.56
C GLU A 14 18.95 -24.69 18.05
N GLU A 15 18.64 -23.91 17.01
CA GLU A 15 19.49 -22.84 16.51
C GLU A 15 18.75 -21.50 16.52
N GLY A 16 19.46 -20.44 16.91
CA GLY A 16 18.94 -19.07 16.88
C GLY A 16 19.06 -18.50 15.47
N VAL A 17 17.94 -18.32 14.78
CA VAL A 17 17.86 -17.72 13.45
C VAL A 17 17.04 -16.43 13.49
N SER A 18 17.29 -15.52 12.56
CA SER A 18 16.42 -14.36 12.41
C SER A 18 15.04 -14.81 11.95
N ALA A 19 13.97 -14.17 12.46
CA ALA A 19 12.61 -14.41 11.98
C ALA A 19 12.50 -14.30 10.44
N ALA A 20 13.27 -13.40 9.82
CA ALA A 20 13.28 -13.20 8.36
C ALA A 20 13.93 -14.37 7.57
N ALA A 21 14.66 -15.26 8.24
CA ALA A 21 15.29 -16.43 7.62
C ALA A 21 14.45 -17.71 7.75
N LEU A 22 13.32 -17.63 8.46
CA LEU A 22 12.37 -18.75 8.60
C LEU A 22 11.59 -18.96 7.31
N LYS A 23 11.38 -20.23 6.98
CA LYS A 23 10.58 -20.67 5.83
C LYS A 23 9.39 -21.49 6.28
N GLU A 24 8.39 -21.60 5.40
CA GLU A 24 7.27 -22.51 5.58
C GLU A 24 7.76 -23.94 5.86
N GLY A 25 7.18 -24.59 6.87
CA GLY A 25 7.56 -25.92 7.32
C GLY A 25 8.67 -25.97 8.36
N ASP A 26 9.37 -24.87 8.64
CA ASP A 26 10.32 -24.81 9.76
C ASP A 26 9.58 -25.01 11.09
N ILE A 27 10.24 -25.69 12.04
CA ILE A 27 9.71 -25.89 13.40
C ILE A 27 10.42 -24.92 14.32
N VAL A 28 9.66 -24.10 15.05
CA VAL A 28 10.19 -23.12 15.99
C VAL A 28 9.67 -23.42 17.39
N VAL A 29 10.55 -23.38 18.38
CA VAL A 29 10.22 -23.54 19.80
C VAL A 29 10.08 -22.15 20.41
N VAL A 30 8.93 -21.86 21.01
CA VAL A 30 8.64 -20.58 21.66
C VAL A 30 8.30 -20.84 23.13
N ARG A 31 8.98 -20.12 24.04
CA ARG A 31 8.77 -20.24 25.49
C ARG A 31 7.91 -19.09 26.01
N ALA A 32 7.33 -19.29 27.20
CA ALA A 32 6.67 -18.23 27.95
C ALA A 32 7.53 -16.97 28.06
N GLY A 33 6.94 -15.82 27.74
CA GLY A 33 7.57 -14.50 27.66
C GLY A 33 8.13 -14.14 26.29
N GLU A 34 8.12 -15.05 25.32
CA GLU A 34 8.63 -14.78 23.97
C GLU A 34 7.52 -14.46 22.97
N THR A 35 7.91 -13.68 21.95
CA THR A 35 7.04 -13.33 20.82
C THR A 35 7.12 -14.41 19.75
N ILE A 36 5.96 -14.80 19.23
CA ILE A 36 5.86 -15.72 18.08
C ILE A 36 6.39 -14.99 16.84
N PRO A 37 7.41 -15.53 16.14
CA PRO A 37 8.09 -14.80 15.06
C PRO A 37 7.26 -14.69 13.77
N LEU A 38 6.48 -15.72 13.42
CA LEU A 38 5.64 -15.81 12.21
C LEU A 38 4.38 -16.63 12.49
N ASP A 39 3.38 -16.48 11.61
CA ASP A 39 2.15 -17.29 11.67
C ASP A 39 2.47 -18.78 11.50
N GLY A 40 1.75 -19.62 12.24
CA GLY A 40 2.01 -21.05 12.28
C GLY A 40 0.92 -21.86 12.95
N GLU A 41 1.18 -23.15 13.08
CA GLU A 41 0.32 -24.11 13.79
C GLU A 41 1.11 -24.81 14.90
N VAL A 42 0.51 -24.91 16.09
CA VAL A 42 1.07 -25.65 17.22
C VAL A 42 1.05 -27.15 16.89
N ILE A 43 2.23 -27.76 16.86
CA ILE A 43 2.41 -29.19 16.59
C ILE A 43 2.70 -30.00 17.85
N GLU A 44 3.19 -29.34 18.91
CA GLU A 44 3.51 -29.99 20.19
C GLU A 44 3.34 -28.99 21.35
N GLY A 45 2.75 -29.47 22.45
CA GLY A 45 2.49 -28.68 23.65
C GLY A 45 1.13 -27.96 23.67
N ALA A 46 0.89 -27.22 24.75
CA ALA A 46 -0.24 -26.33 24.92
C ALA A 46 0.23 -25.09 25.70
N ALA A 47 -0.15 -23.91 25.22
CA ALA A 47 0.27 -22.64 25.80
C ALA A 47 -0.84 -21.59 25.70
N THR A 48 -0.74 -20.58 26.55
CA THR A 48 -1.63 -19.43 26.54
C THR A 48 -0.98 -18.30 25.73
N VAL A 49 -1.68 -17.74 24.75
CA VAL A 49 -1.17 -16.69 23.85
C VAL A 49 -1.96 -15.40 24.05
N ASP A 50 -1.24 -14.29 24.23
CA ASP A 50 -1.80 -12.95 24.26
C ASP A 50 -1.88 -12.37 22.84
N GLU A 51 -3.11 -12.34 22.30
CA GLU A 51 -3.42 -11.78 20.99
C GLU A 51 -3.93 -10.33 21.06
N SER A 52 -3.83 -9.67 22.22
CA SER A 52 -4.36 -8.31 22.43
C SER A 52 -3.80 -7.27 21.46
N ALA A 53 -2.55 -7.46 21.02
CA ALA A 53 -1.88 -6.61 20.04
C ALA A 53 -2.53 -6.65 18.64
N ILE A 54 -3.28 -7.71 18.32
CA ILE A 54 -3.88 -7.93 16.99
C ILE A 54 -5.42 -7.88 17.04
N THR A 55 -6.04 -8.60 17.98
CA THR A 55 -7.51 -8.73 18.06
C THR A 55 -8.16 -7.67 18.94
N GLY A 56 -7.39 -7.02 19.83
CA GLY A 56 -7.92 -6.07 20.81
C GLY A 56 -8.67 -6.71 21.98
N GLU A 57 -8.76 -8.04 22.03
CA GLU A 57 -9.32 -8.76 23.17
C GLU A 57 -8.26 -8.99 24.24
N SER A 58 -8.53 -8.57 25.48
CA SER A 58 -7.56 -8.64 26.58
C SER A 58 -7.49 -10.01 27.29
N ALA A 59 -8.32 -10.97 26.89
CA ALA A 59 -8.32 -12.31 27.48
C ALA A 59 -7.37 -13.21 26.68
N PRO A 60 -6.35 -13.80 27.31
CA PRO A 60 -5.41 -14.63 26.58
C PRO A 60 -6.05 -15.96 26.17
N VAL A 61 -5.70 -16.44 24.98
CA VAL A 61 -6.34 -17.59 24.33
C VAL A 61 -5.45 -18.82 24.44
N ILE A 62 -6.04 -19.95 24.84
CA ILE A 62 -5.31 -21.22 24.92
C ILE A 62 -5.19 -21.83 23.52
N ARG A 63 -3.96 -22.19 23.15
CA ARG A 63 -3.57 -22.83 21.88
C ARG A 63 -2.94 -24.18 22.19
N GLU A 64 -3.43 -25.23 21.55
CA GLU A 64 -3.00 -26.61 21.80
C GLU A 64 -2.74 -27.38 20.51
N ALA A 65 -1.83 -28.36 20.57
CA ALA A 65 -1.51 -29.22 19.44
C ALA A 65 -2.69 -30.12 19.03
N GLY A 66 -2.96 -30.22 17.72
CA GLY A 66 -3.88 -31.21 17.15
C GLY A 66 -5.38 -30.92 17.30
N GLY A 67 -5.77 -29.75 17.80
CA GLY A 67 -7.16 -29.30 17.87
C GLY A 67 -7.51 -28.18 16.87
N ASP A 68 -8.78 -27.77 16.85
CA ASP A 68 -9.30 -26.64 16.05
C ASP A 68 -8.68 -25.28 16.43
N ARG A 69 -7.98 -25.21 17.58
CA ARG A 69 -7.35 -23.99 18.11
C ARG A 69 -5.82 -24.00 17.98
N SER A 70 -5.28 -24.77 17.05
CA SER A 70 -3.83 -24.92 16.83
C SER A 70 -3.17 -23.75 16.10
N GLY A 71 -3.93 -22.94 15.36
CA GLY A 71 -3.39 -21.76 14.66
C GLY A 71 -2.93 -20.65 15.60
N VAL A 72 -1.74 -20.11 15.35
CA VAL A 72 -1.11 -19.01 16.09
C VAL A 72 -0.64 -17.92 15.14
N THR A 73 -0.74 -16.67 15.59
CA THR A 73 -0.41 -15.48 14.80
C THR A 73 0.94 -14.91 15.21
N GLY A 74 1.80 -14.58 14.25
CA GLY A 74 3.06 -13.89 14.44
C GLY A 74 2.86 -12.50 15.06
N GLY A 75 3.79 -12.11 15.93
CA GLY A 75 3.71 -10.86 16.69
C GLY A 75 2.93 -10.94 18.00
N THR A 76 2.27 -12.06 18.28
CA THR A 76 1.62 -12.33 19.58
C THR A 76 2.61 -12.90 20.58
N VAL A 77 2.31 -12.82 21.89
CA VAL A 77 3.23 -13.23 22.97
C VAL A 77 2.71 -14.49 23.64
N VAL A 78 3.60 -15.47 23.84
CA VAL A 78 3.29 -16.66 24.63
C VAL A 78 3.39 -16.31 26.11
N THR A 79 2.29 -16.47 26.84
CA THR A 79 2.17 -16.10 28.26
C THR A 79 2.47 -17.26 29.21
N SER A 80 2.19 -18.51 28.80
CA SER A 80 2.45 -19.70 29.62
C SER A 80 3.05 -20.85 28.80
N ASP A 81 3.85 -21.68 29.45
CA ASP A 81 4.41 -22.93 28.93
C ASP A 81 5.33 -22.78 27.70
N GLU A 82 5.69 -23.90 27.08
CA GLU A 82 6.49 -23.97 25.85
C GLU A 82 5.70 -24.71 24.77
N ILE A 83 5.70 -24.16 23.55
CA ILE A 83 5.07 -24.77 22.39
C ILE A 83 6.03 -24.88 21.22
N SER A 84 5.92 -25.98 20.47
CA SER A 84 6.56 -26.11 19.17
C SER A 84 5.55 -25.77 18.08
N ILE A 85 5.92 -24.81 17.24
CA ILE A 85 5.08 -24.25 16.19
C ILE A 85 5.70 -24.61 14.84
N ARG A 86 4.90 -25.14 13.92
CA ARG A 86 5.27 -25.25 12.51
C ARG A 86 4.87 -23.96 11.80
N ILE A 87 5.83 -23.33 11.15
CA ILE A 87 5.60 -22.09 10.40
C ILE A 87 4.74 -22.40 9.16
N THR A 88 3.64 -21.68 9.00
CA THR A 88 2.71 -21.80 7.86
C THR A 88 2.82 -20.61 6.91
N ALA A 89 3.34 -19.47 7.35
CA ALA A 89 3.53 -18.28 6.51
C ALA A 89 5.02 -17.96 6.29
N GLU A 90 5.39 -17.64 5.05
CA GLU A 90 6.75 -17.20 4.70
C GLU A 90 7.01 -15.74 5.13
N SER A 91 8.25 -15.45 5.51
CA SER A 91 8.72 -14.10 5.85
C SER A 91 8.45 -13.10 4.71
N GLY A 92 7.70 -12.03 4.97
CA GLY A 92 7.28 -11.02 3.98
C GLY A 92 5.81 -11.08 3.56
N HIS A 93 5.05 -12.04 4.09
CA HIS A 93 3.58 -12.12 3.92
C HIS A 93 2.79 -11.86 5.20
N GLY A 94 3.45 -11.36 6.26
CA GLY A 94 2.82 -11.08 7.55
C GLY A 94 1.76 -9.99 7.47
N PHE A 95 0.84 -9.98 8.44
CA PHE A 95 -0.28 -9.03 8.52
C PHE A 95 0.14 -7.55 8.40
N LEU A 96 1.30 -7.18 8.96
CA LEU A 96 1.85 -5.82 8.85
C LEU A 96 2.34 -5.46 7.45
N ASP A 97 2.94 -6.40 6.72
CA ASP A 97 3.36 -6.18 5.33
C ASP A 97 2.14 -6.04 4.40
N GLN A 98 1.07 -6.82 4.66
CA GLN A 98 -0.21 -6.63 3.97
C GLN A 98 -0.86 -5.28 4.30
N MET A 99 -0.77 -4.82 5.55
CA MET A 99 -1.27 -3.51 5.96
C MET A 99 -0.49 -2.35 5.30
N ILE A 100 0.84 -2.47 5.18
CA ILE A 100 1.66 -1.50 4.45
C ILE A 100 1.33 -1.52 2.96
N ALA A 101 1.17 -2.70 2.35
CA ALA A 101 0.78 -2.84 0.94
C ALA A 101 -0.62 -2.25 0.67
N LEU A 102 -1.55 -2.35 1.60
CA LEU A 102 -2.88 -1.71 1.51
C LEU A 102 -2.78 -0.18 1.59
N VAL A 103 -1.88 0.35 2.43
CA VAL A 103 -1.67 1.80 2.58
C VAL A 103 -0.90 2.38 1.39
N GLU A 104 0.12 1.69 0.87
CA GLU A 104 0.83 2.09 -0.34
C GLU A 104 -0.01 1.89 -1.61
N GLY A 105 -0.86 0.85 -1.65
CA GLY A 105 -1.85 0.62 -2.71
C GLY A 105 -2.96 1.69 -2.74
N ALA A 106 -3.18 2.39 -1.62
CA ALA A 106 -4.05 3.56 -1.53
C ALA A 106 -3.40 4.84 -2.06
N ASN A 107 -2.25 4.76 -2.75
CA ASN A 107 -1.76 5.87 -3.54
C ASN A 107 -2.85 6.29 -4.53
N ARG A 108 -3.33 7.53 -4.38
CA ARG A 108 -4.50 8.06 -5.08
C ARG A 108 -4.26 8.04 -6.58
N GLN A 109 -4.67 6.96 -7.24
CA GLN A 109 -4.69 6.90 -8.68
C GLN A 109 -5.69 7.93 -9.16
N LYS A 110 -5.27 8.74 -10.14
CA LYS A 110 -6.18 9.68 -10.80
C LYS A 110 -7.37 8.90 -11.31
N THR A 111 -8.56 9.33 -10.94
CA THR A 111 -9.79 8.67 -11.40
C THR A 111 -9.84 8.69 -12.94
N PRO A 112 -10.45 7.70 -13.60
CA PRO A 112 -10.54 7.65 -15.07
C PRO A 112 -11.08 8.95 -15.69
N ASN A 113 -12.00 9.61 -14.99
CA ASN A 113 -12.57 10.89 -15.41
C ASN A 113 -11.54 12.04 -15.36
N GLU A 114 -10.66 12.06 -14.34
CA GLU A 114 -9.59 13.06 -14.23
C GLU A 114 -8.54 12.87 -15.35
N LEU A 115 -8.24 11.62 -15.71
CA LEU A 115 -7.32 11.31 -16.80
C LEU A 115 -7.90 11.72 -18.16
N ALA A 116 -9.16 11.38 -18.43
CA ALA A 116 -9.86 11.77 -19.66
C ALA A 116 -9.90 13.29 -19.82
N LEU A 117 -10.24 14.01 -18.75
CA LEU A 117 -10.25 15.47 -18.76
C LEU A 117 -8.86 16.06 -19.05
N THR A 118 -7.81 15.52 -18.42
CA THR A 118 -6.44 15.97 -18.63
C THR A 118 -6.04 15.82 -20.10
N VAL A 119 -6.36 14.68 -20.71
CA VAL A 119 -6.07 14.42 -22.13
C VAL A 119 -6.84 15.36 -23.06
N ILE A 120 -8.13 15.63 -22.77
CA ILE A 120 -8.95 16.56 -23.55
C ILE A 120 -8.36 17.98 -23.51
N LEU A 121 -8.02 18.47 -22.31
CA LEU A 121 -7.46 19.82 -22.13
C LEU A 121 -6.08 19.95 -22.80
N ALA A 122 -5.25 18.92 -22.71
CA ALA A 122 -3.95 18.89 -23.40
C ALA A 122 -4.13 18.92 -24.93
N GLY A 123 -5.06 18.12 -25.46
CA GLY A 123 -5.39 18.11 -26.90
C GLY A 123 -5.89 19.45 -27.42
N LEU A 124 -6.82 20.10 -26.69
CA LEU A 124 -7.33 21.43 -27.03
C LEU A 124 -6.23 22.50 -26.98
N SER A 125 -5.37 22.47 -25.95
CA SER A 125 -4.27 23.42 -25.82
C SER A 125 -3.27 23.30 -26.98
N LEU A 126 -2.95 22.05 -27.38
CA LEU A 126 -2.09 21.80 -28.54
C LEU A 126 -2.73 22.29 -29.84
N ALA A 127 -4.03 22.03 -30.05
CA ALA A 127 -4.74 22.48 -31.23
C ALA A 127 -4.73 24.02 -31.35
N PHE A 128 -5.00 24.75 -30.27
CA PHE A 128 -4.96 26.21 -30.29
C PHE A 128 -3.55 26.77 -30.47
N LEU A 129 -2.52 26.13 -29.92
CA LEU A 129 -1.13 26.50 -30.18
C LEU A 129 -0.81 26.41 -31.68
N ILE A 130 -1.22 25.33 -32.34
CA ILE A 130 -1.04 25.16 -33.79
C ILE A 130 -1.75 26.28 -34.57
N VAL A 131 -2.98 26.64 -34.17
CA VAL A 131 -3.73 27.74 -34.80
C VAL A 131 -2.99 29.07 -34.67
N VAL A 132 -2.49 29.41 -33.47
CA VAL A 132 -1.76 30.68 -33.24
C VAL A 132 -0.47 30.73 -34.06
N VAL A 133 0.28 29.62 -34.11
CA VAL A 133 1.50 29.53 -34.92
C VAL A 133 1.19 29.62 -36.42
N ALA A 134 0.09 29.02 -36.89
CA ALA A 134 -0.32 29.07 -38.29
C ALA A 134 -0.85 30.45 -38.71
N LEU A 135 -1.43 31.22 -37.79
CA LEU A 135 -1.94 32.56 -38.06
C LEU A 135 -0.81 33.56 -38.35
N TYR A 136 0.38 33.40 -37.75
CA TYR A 136 1.52 34.30 -37.98
C TYR A 136 1.98 34.36 -39.45
N PRO A 137 2.33 33.25 -40.13
CA PRO A 137 2.70 33.29 -41.54
C PRO A 137 1.52 33.66 -42.45
N MET A 138 0.28 33.31 -42.07
CA MET A 138 -0.89 33.70 -42.84
C MET A 138 -1.12 35.22 -42.82
N ALA A 139 -0.93 35.88 -41.67
CA ALA A 139 -1.00 37.33 -41.57
C ALA A 139 0.08 38.03 -42.41
N GLN A 140 1.31 37.49 -42.40
CA GLN A 140 2.40 37.99 -43.25
C GLN A 140 2.04 37.88 -44.74
N PHE A 141 1.40 36.78 -45.16
CA PHE A 141 0.94 36.60 -46.55
C PHE A 141 -0.08 37.67 -46.98
N PHE A 142 -0.99 38.07 -46.09
CA PHE A 142 -1.98 39.12 -46.34
C PHE A 142 -1.47 40.55 -46.07
N SER A 143 -0.17 40.73 -45.79
CA SER A 143 0.43 42.03 -45.43
C SER A 143 -0.24 42.69 -44.20
N LEU A 144 -0.74 41.87 -43.27
CA LEU A 144 -1.29 42.32 -41.99
C LEU A 144 -0.17 42.34 -40.94
N GLU A 145 0.02 43.48 -40.29
CA GLU A 145 0.92 43.61 -39.15
C GLU A 145 0.23 43.07 -37.89
N LEU A 146 0.65 41.87 -37.44
CA LEU A 146 0.29 41.36 -36.13
C LEU A 146 1.36 41.73 -35.12
N ASP A 147 1.03 42.71 -34.30
CA ASP A 147 1.93 43.16 -33.24
C ASP A 147 2.07 42.08 -32.14
N LEU A 148 3.24 42.01 -31.51
CA LEU A 148 3.55 40.99 -30.49
C LEU A 148 2.52 40.92 -29.34
N PRO A 149 1.99 42.06 -28.82
CA PRO A 149 0.95 42.03 -27.79
C PRO A 149 -0.35 41.35 -28.25
N THR A 150 -0.70 41.49 -29.52
CA THR A 150 -1.92 40.90 -30.11
C THR A 150 -1.83 39.38 -30.18
N ILE A 151 -0.65 38.85 -30.57
CA ILE A 151 -0.41 37.41 -30.63
C ILE A 151 -0.43 36.80 -29.21
N ILE A 152 0.18 37.48 -28.24
CA ILE A 152 0.16 37.05 -26.84
C ILE A 152 -1.28 37.07 -26.30
N GLY A 153 -2.03 38.14 -26.57
CA GLY A 153 -3.43 38.26 -26.17
C GLY A 153 -4.32 37.16 -26.78
N LEU A 154 -4.14 36.88 -28.08
CA LEU A 154 -4.84 35.80 -28.77
C LEU A 154 -4.53 34.43 -28.15
N PHE A 155 -3.26 34.16 -27.85
CA PHE A 155 -2.85 32.93 -27.20
C PHE A 155 -3.50 32.77 -25.82
N VAL A 156 -3.42 33.79 -24.96
CA VAL A 156 -4.03 33.78 -23.62
C VAL A 156 -5.54 33.58 -23.69
N CYS A 157 -6.23 34.23 -24.62
CA CYS A 157 -7.68 34.09 -24.82
C CYS A 157 -8.10 32.69 -25.29
N LEU A 158 -7.21 31.92 -25.94
CA LEU A 158 -7.50 30.60 -26.46
C LEU A 158 -7.17 29.46 -25.49
N ILE A 159 -6.30 29.66 -24.50
CA ILE A 159 -5.94 28.58 -23.57
C ILE A 159 -7.20 28.19 -22.75
N PRO A 160 -7.59 26.90 -22.72
CA PRO A 160 -8.77 26.43 -21.99
C PRO A 160 -8.55 26.31 -20.47
N THR A 161 -7.76 27.21 -19.87
CA THR A 161 -7.43 27.23 -18.42
C THR A 161 -8.66 27.45 -17.55
N THR A 162 -9.62 28.25 -18.04
CA THR A 162 -10.88 28.51 -17.34
C THR A 162 -11.72 27.23 -17.18
N ILE A 163 -11.73 26.35 -18.19
CA ILE A 163 -12.49 25.09 -18.15
C ILE A 163 -11.87 24.13 -17.12
N GLY A 164 -10.55 24.00 -17.12
CA GLY A 164 -9.83 23.19 -16.13
C GLY A 164 -10.03 23.68 -14.69
N GLY A 165 -10.00 25.00 -14.48
CA GLY A 165 -10.24 25.62 -13.17
C GLY A 165 -11.67 25.43 -12.66
N LEU A 166 -12.68 25.57 -13.53
CA LEU A 166 -14.09 25.39 -13.16
C LEU A 166 -14.41 23.95 -12.78
N LEU A 167 -13.87 22.96 -13.50
CA LEU A 167 -14.11 21.54 -13.19
C LEU A 167 -13.50 21.14 -11.84
N ALA A 168 -12.31 21.65 -11.51
CA ALA A 168 -11.70 21.43 -10.20
C ALA A 168 -12.55 22.06 -9.07
N ALA A 169 -13.08 23.26 -9.29
CA ALA A 169 -13.95 23.95 -8.32
C ALA A 169 -15.27 23.20 -8.09
N ILE A 170 -15.89 22.66 -9.16
CA ILE A 170 -17.10 21.83 -9.06
C ILE A 170 -16.80 20.54 -8.27
N GLY A 171 -15.67 19.89 -8.53
CA GLY A 171 -15.24 18.70 -7.80
C GLY A 171 -15.11 18.94 -6.29
N LEU A 172 -14.49 20.05 -5.90
CA LEU A 172 -14.36 20.46 -4.49
C LEU A 172 -15.72 20.81 -3.85
N ALA A 173 -16.57 21.53 -4.57
CA ALA A 173 -17.91 21.89 -4.08
C ALA A 173 -18.84 20.68 -3.91
N GLY A 174 -18.67 19.64 -4.74
CA GLY A 174 -19.40 18.38 -4.62
C GLY A 174 -18.99 17.55 -3.41
N MET A 175 -17.71 17.56 -3.04
CA MET A 175 -17.20 16.81 -1.88
C MET A 175 -17.69 17.34 -0.53
N ASN A 176 -17.94 18.65 -0.40
CA ASN A 176 -18.44 19.26 0.84
C ASN A 176 -19.95 19.04 1.08
N ARG A 177 -20.62 18.30 0.19
CA ARG A 177 -22.05 17.98 0.27
C ARG A 177 -22.32 16.51 0.61
N ALA A 178 -21.28 15.68 0.75
CA ALA A 178 -21.36 14.27 1.15
C ALA A 178 -21.02 14.10 2.63
#